data_AF-F4RSL8-F1
#
_entry.id   AF-F4RSL8-F1
#
_cell.length_a   1.000
_cell.length_b   1.000
_cell.length_c   1.000
_cell.angle_alpha   90.00
_cell.angle_beta   90.00
_cell.angle_gamma   90.00
#
_symmetry.space_group_name_H-M   'P 1'
#
loop_
_entity.id
_entity.type
_entity.pdbx_description
1 polymer ?
#
loop_
_entity_poly.entity_id
_entity_poly.type
_entity_poly.pdbx_seq_one_letter_code
_entity_poly.pdbx_strand_id
1 'polypeptide(L)'
;MRVRPGKYDVGIKVLAVQYLRAGKTLAQVQRILKSPVSIQTISRWHSLFQRTHSVIRNPDNYERLRRHTKLTDKDCDFMLELLEGNPGLYLDKYRRGVYRHTGTWISLQTVASDLKDCLHLTLKKARTVHPNQSAAKRAQYLHAVGALHPNMLVFLGTLSQGFLL
;
A
#
# COMPACT_ATOMS: atom_id res chain seq x y z
N MET A 1 8.65 7.95 -12.49
CA MET A 1 7.46 7.12 -12.21
C MET A 1 7.76 5.66 -12.57
N ARG A 2 7.80 4.72 -11.62
CA ARG A 2 8.04 3.30 -11.93
C ARG A 2 6.71 2.63 -12.27
N VAL A 3 6.43 2.47 -13.56
CA VAL A 3 5.33 1.62 -14.05
C VAL A 3 5.59 0.21 -13.52
N ARG A 4 4.67 -0.36 -12.75
CA ARG A 4 4.80 -1.76 -12.32
C ARG A 4 4.78 -2.61 -13.59
N PRO A 5 5.84 -3.37 -13.90
CA PRO A 5 5.80 -4.28 -15.04
C PRO A 5 4.68 -5.28 -14.77
N GLY A 6 3.74 -5.38 -15.70
CA GLY A 6 2.71 -6.42 -15.63
C GLY A 6 3.35 -7.81 -15.58
N LYS A 7 2.60 -8.82 -15.14
CA LYS A 7 3.04 -10.21 -14.91
C LYS A 7 3.92 -10.83 -16.02
N TYR A 8 3.79 -10.35 -17.26
CA TYR A 8 4.55 -10.82 -18.41
C TYR A 8 5.37 -9.68 -19.01
N ASP A 9 6.61 -9.99 -19.37
CA ASP A 9 7.52 -9.10 -20.07
C ASP A 9 6.92 -8.56 -21.37
N VAL A 10 7.27 -7.33 -21.74
CA VAL A 10 6.76 -6.67 -22.95
C VAL A 10 7.14 -7.46 -24.21
N GLY A 11 8.36 -7.99 -24.27
CA GLY A 11 8.85 -8.77 -25.41
C GLY A 11 7.99 -9.99 -25.70
N ILE A 12 7.57 -10.71 -24.66
CA ILE A 12 6.67 -11.87 -24.79
C ILE A 12 5.33 -11.46 -25.42
N LYS A 13 4.79 -10.30 -25.03
CA LYS A 13 3.52 -9.80 -25.59
C LYS A 13 3.68 -9.39 -27.06
N VAL A 14 4.78 -8.74 -27.39
CA VAL A 14 5.07 -8.30 -28.77
C VAL A 14 5.23 -9.51 -29.69
N LEU A 15 6.00 -10.51 -29.28
CA LEU A 15 6.15 -11.77 -30.00
C LEU A 15 4.80 -12.46 -30.21
N ALA A 16 3.96 -12.53 -29.17
CA ALA A 16 2.63 -13.12 -29.27
C ALA A 16 1.78 -12.46 -30.37
N VAL A 17 1.74 -11.13 -30.41
CA VAL A 17 0.99 -10.38 -31.41
C VAL A 17 1.58 -10.52 -32.80
N GLN A 18 2.92 -10.50 -32.93
CA GLN A 18 3.60 -10.70 -34.21
C GLN A 18 3.29 -12.06 -34.83
N TYR A 19 3.33 -13.15 -34.04
CA TYR A 19 2.99 -14.48 -34.55
C TYR A 19 1.52 -14.60 -34.97
N LEU A 20 0.60 -13.96 -34.25
CA LEU A 20 -0.82 -13.93 -34.66
C LEU A 20 -1.02 -13.16 -35.96
N ARG A 21 -0.32 -12.03 -36.15
CA ARG A 21 -0.33 -11.29 -37.43
C ARG A 21 0.27 -12.08 -38.58
N ALA A 22 1.23 -12.96 -38.30
CA ALA A 22 1.79 -13.90 -39.26
C ALA A 22 0.89 -15.12 -39.54
N GLY A 23 -0.38 -15.10 -39.07
CA GLY A 23 -1.37 -16.13 -39.35
C GLY A 23 -1.28 -17.38 -38.47
N LYS A 24 -0.47 -17.37 -37.40
CA LYS A 24 -0.44 -18.49 -36.44
C LYS A 24 -1.71 -18.52 -35.59
N THR A 25 -2.17 -19.71 -35.24
CA THR A 25 -3.31 -19.87 -34.33
C THR A 25 -2.90 -19.62 -32.87
N LEU A 26 -3.85 -19.26 -32.00
CA LEU A 26 -3.58 -19.01 -30.58
C LEU A 26 -2.86 -20.20 -29.90
N ALA A 27 -3.23 -21.44 -30.24
CA ALA A 27 -2.61 -22.65 -29.71
C ALA A 27 -1.16 -22.83 -30.19
N GLN A 28 -0.88 -22.49 -31.46
CA GLN A 28 0.48 -22.49 -31.99
C GLN A 28 1.34 -21.43 -31.29
N VAL A 29 0.81 -20.21 -31.11
CA VAL A 29 1.51 -19.13 -30.41
C VAL A 29 1.82 -19.50 -28.98
N GLN A 30 0.87 -20.11 -28.25
CA GLN A 30 1.11 -20.59 -26.90
C GLN A 30 2.25 -21.62 -26.85
N ARG A 31 2.27 -22.57 -27.79
CA ARG A 31 3.31 -23.59 -27.89
C ARG A 31 4.69 -23.00 -28.22
N ILE A 32 4.73 -21.99 -29.09
CA ILE A 32 5.96 -21.30 -29.50
C ILE A 32 6.55 -20.46 -28.36
N LEU A 33 5.69 -19.75 -27.61
CA LEU A 33 6.15 -18.86 -26.55
C LEU A 33 6.77 -19.60 -25.35
N LYS A 34 6.58 -20.93 -25.23
CA LYS A 34 7.11 -21.82 -24.15
C LYS A 34 6.92 -21.28 -22.72
N SER A 35 6.03 -20.32 -22.55
CA SER A 35 5.77 -19.57 -21.32
C SER A 35 4.39 -19.99 -20.80
N PRO A 36 4.13 -19.98 -19.48
CA PRO A 36 2.82 -20.29 -18.89
C PRO A 36 1.79 -19.17 -19.13
N VAL A 37 1.69 -18.70 -20.37
CA VAL A 37 0.70 -17.73 -20.81
C VAL A 37 -0.52 -18.52 -21.28
N SER A 38 -1.69 -18.21 -20.73
CA SER A 38 -2.93 -18.84 -21.18
C SER A 38 -3.35 -18.32 -22.56
N ILE A 39 -4.04 -19.17 -23.33
CA ILE A 39 -4.67 -18.78 -24.61
C ILE A 39 -5.52 -17.53 -24.47
N GLN A 40 -6.27 -17.40 -23.37
CA GLN A 40 -7.09 -16.23 -23.08
C GLN A 40 -6.27 -14.95 -22.94
N THR A 41 -5.09 -15.05 -22.33
CA THR A 41 -4.18 -13.90 -22.17
C THR A 41 -3.63 -13.46 -23.53
N ILE A 42 -3.23 -14.42 -24.37
CA ILE A 42 -2.76 -14.16 -25.74
C ILE A 42 -3.86 -13.49 -26.57
N SER A 43 -5.08 -14.03 -26.50
CA SER A 43 -6.27 -13.46 -27.17
C SER A 43 -6.52 -12.01 -26.72
N ARG A 44 -6.43 -11.74 -25.41
CA ARG A 44 -6.61 -10.38 -24.87
C ARG A 44 -5.56 -9.39 -25.38
N TRP A 45 -4.30 -9.81 -25.55
CA TRP A 45 -3.25 -8.96 -26.13
C TRP A 45 -3.52 -8.67 -27.61
N HIS A 46 -3.99 -9.67 -28.36
CA HIS A 46 -4.37 -9.50 -29.75
C HIS A 46 -5.53 -8.52 -29.91
N SER A 47 -6.61 -8.69 -29.14
CA SER A 47 -7.76 -7.78 -29.17
C SER A 47 -7.39 -6.35 -28.74
N LEU A 48 -6.48 -6.21 -27.76
CA LEU A 48 -5.96 -4.90 -27.39
C LEU A 48 -5.22 -4.26 -28.58
N PHE A 49 -4.31 -5.01 -29.20
CA PHE A 49 -3.54 -4.52 -30.34
C PHE A 49 -4.43 -4.18 -31.54
N GLN A 50 -5.44 -4.99 -31.86
CA GLN A 50 -6.39 -4.68 -32.93
C GLN A 50 -7.14 -3.37 -32.70
N ARG A 51 -7.41 -3.03 -31.43
CA ARG A 51 -8.15 -1.80 -31.08
C ARG A 51 -7.27 -0.57 -30.95
N THR A 52 -6.04 -0.71 -30.45
CA THR A 52 -5.20 0.44 -30.06
C THR A 52 -3.86 0.50 -30.78
N HIS A 53 -3.58 -0.44 -31.68
CA HIS A 53 -2.26 -0.64 -32.34
C HIS A 53 -1.08 -0.71 -31.36
N SER A 54 -1.35 -1.04 -30.10
CA SER A 54 -0.37 -1.09 -29.03
C SER A 54 -0.54 -2.38 -28.23
N VAL A 55 0.58 -2.99 -27.89
CA VAL A 55 0.67 -4.20 -27.07
C VAL A 55 0.69 -3.85 -25.57
N ILE A 56 0.99 -2.60 -25.25
CA ILE A 56 0.95 -2.04 -23.90
C ILE A 56 -0.29 -1.13 -23.82
N ARG A 57 -1.12 -1.34 -22.79
CA ARG A 57 -2.25 -0.46 -22.53
C ARG A 57 -1.72 0.92 -22.10
N ASN A 58 -2.31 2.01 -22.57
CA ASN A 58 -1.85 3.36 -22.21
C ASN A 58 -1.71 3.50 -20.67
N PRO A 59 -0.53 3.87 -20.13
CA PRO A 59 -0.30 4.21 -18.72
C PRO A 59 -1.37 5.11 -18.10
N ASP A 60 -1.87 6.11 -18.84
CA ASP A 60 -2.87 7.06 -18.34
C ASP A 60 -4.20 6.36 -18.00
N ASN A 61 -4.50 5.25 -18.69
CA ASN A 61 -5.67 4.42 -18.38
C ASN A 61 -5.47 3.53 -17.14
N TYR A 62 -4.23 3.34 -16.66
CA TYR A 62 -3.96 2.68 -15.38
C TYR A 62 -4.11 3.62 -14.20
N GLU A 63 -3.77 4.90 -14.37
CA GLU A 63 -3.92 5.88 -13.28
C GLU A 63 -5.38 6.11 -12.90
N ARG A 64 -6.28 6.10 -13.89
CA ARG A 64 -7.73 6.18 -13.69
C ARG A 64 -8.35 4.98 -12.93
N LEU A 65 -7.62 3.87 -12.76
CA LEU A 65 -8.11 2.70 -12.02
C LEU A 65 -7.77 2.74 -10.53
N ARG A 66 -7.16 3.83 -10.03
CA ARG A 66 -7.20 4.08 -8.59
C ARG A 66 -8.68 4.09 -8.20
N ARG A 67 -9.03 3.26 -7.22
CA ARG A 67 -10.39 3.15 -6.69
C ARG A 67 -10.89 4.57 -6.46
N HIS A 68 -11.98 4.97 -7.13
CA HIS A 68 -12.55 6.30 -6.94
C HIS A 68 -12.73 6.52 -5.44
N THR A 69 -11.95 7.47 -4.91
CA THR A 69 -12.14 8.02 -3.58
C THR A 69 -13.59 8.45 -3.49
N LYS A 70 -14.30 8.12 -2.40
CA LYS A 70 -15.69 8.59 -2.22
C LYS A 70 -15.78 10.12 -2.06
N LEU A 71 -14.63 10.76 -1.96
CA LEU A 71 -14.45 12.18 -1.72
C LEU A 71 -14.06 12.86 -3.04
N THR A 72 -14.73 13.95 -3.33
CA THR A 72 -14.44 14.85 -4.44
C THR A 72 -13.23 15.73 -4.11
N ASP A 73 -12.71 16.46 -5.09
CA ASP A 73 -11.60 17.40 -4.87
C ASP A 73 -11.97 18.47 -3.83
N LYS A 74 -13.21 18.97 -3.85
CA LYS A 74 -13.74 19.92 -2.86
C LYS A 74 -13.73 19.35 -1.44
N ASP A 75 -14.05 18.07 -1.30
CA ASP A 75 -14.03 17.39 0.00
C ASP A 75 -12.60 17.24 0.51
N CYS A 76 -11.63 17.10 -0.39
CA CYS A 76 -10.21 17.03 -0.05
C CYS A 76 -9.69 18.40 0.40
N ASP A 77 -10.08 19.49 -0.27
CA ASP A 77 -9.76 20.86 0.13
C ASP A 77 -10.31 21.17 1.54
N PHE A 78 -11.56 20.79 1.80
CA PHE A 78 -12.15 20.93 3.14
C PHE A 78 -11.39 20.11 4.20
N MET A 79 -10.96 18.89 3.86
CA MET A 79 -10.15 18.08 4.79
C MET A 79 -8.79 18.72 5.08
N LEU A 80 -8.17 19.36 4.10
CA LEU A 80 -6.92 20.10 4.29
C LEU A 80 -7.11 21.30 5.22
N GLU A 81 -8.13 22.12 4.98
CA GLU A 81 -8.45 23.25 5.87
C GLU A 81 -8.68 22.79 7.32
N LEU A 82 -9.40 21.67 7.50
CA LEU A 82 -9.65 21.09 8.81
C LEU A 82 -8.37 20.58 9.49
N LEU A 83 -7.43 20.03 8.72
CA LEU A 83 -6.12 19.58 9.17
C LEU A 83 -5.19 20.73 9.54
N GLU A 84 -5.17 21.78 8.73
CA GLU A 84 -4.37 22.98 8.99
C GLU A 84 -4.86 23.70 10.24
N GLY A 85 -6.18 23.79 10.44
CA GLY A 85 -6.75 24.39 11.64
C GLY A 85 -6.53 23.57 12.91
N ASN A 86 -6.44 22.23 12.82
CA ASN A 86 -6.26 21.34 13.97
C ASN A 86 -5.50 20.05 13.61
N PRO A 87 -4.15 20.08 13.54
CA PRO A 87 -3.36 18.92 13.10
C PRO A 87 -3.39 17.74 14.08
N GLY A 88 -3.79 17.97 15.34
CA GLY A 88 -3.92 16.94 16.38
C GLY A 88 -5.28 16.22 16.41
N LEU A 89 -6.18 16.52 15.48
CA LEU A 89 -7.54 15.97 15.47
C LEU A 89 -7.52 14.46 15.21
N TYR A 90 -8.36 13.70 15.92
CA TYR A 90 -8.47 12.25 15.72
C TYR A 90 -9.26 11.92 14.45
N LEU A 91 -8.98 10.75 13.84
CA LEU A 91 -9.64 10.28 12.62
C LEU A 91 -11.18 10.19 12.73
N ASP A 92 -11.72 9.94 13.91
CA ASP A 92 -13.16 9.89 14.15
C ASP A 92 -13.81 11.27 14.17
N LYS A 93 -13.07 12.30 14.57
CA LYS A 93 -13.48 13.71 14.46
C LYS A 93 -13.40 14.17 13.00
N TYR A 94 -12.38 13.77 12.25
CA TYR A 94 -12.31 14.00 10.80
C TYR A 94 -13.52 13.39 10.07
N ARG A 95 -13.82 12.12 10.34
CA ARG A 95 -14.99 11.44 9.76
C ARG A 95 -16.28 12.22 10.01
N ARG A 96 -16.47 12.77 11.21
CA ARG A 96 -17.66 13.58 11.54
C ARG A 96 -17.67 14.93 10.82
N GLY A 97 -16.52 15.58 10.67
CA GLY A 97 -16.39 16.82 9.89
C GLY A 97 -16.75 16.59 8.43
N VAL A 98 -16.17 15.56 7.81
CA VAL A 98 -16.47 15.17 6.43
C VAL A 98 -17.94 14.80 6.25
N TYR A 99 -18.54 14.07 7.19
CA TYR A 99 -19.97 13.75 7.14
C TYR A 99 -20.84 15.02 7.17
N ARG A 100 -20.51 16.00 8.02
CA ARG A 100 -21.25 17.27 8.08
C ARG A 100 -21.14 18.06 6.79
N HIS A 101 -20.00 17.99 6.10
CA HIS A 101 -19.75 18.71 4.85
C HIS A 101 -20.40 18.02 3.63
N THR A 102 -20.30 16.68 3.56
CA THR A 102 -20.64 15.90 2.35
C THR A 102 -21.95 15.11 2.46
N GLY A 103 -22.52 15.01 3.67
CA GLY A 103 -23.62 14.09 3.98
C GLY A 103 -23.25 12.60 3.90
N THR A 104 -21.99 12.27 3.58
CA THR A 104 -21.57 10.89 3.30
C THR A 104 -20.80 10.31 4.46
N TRP A 105 -21.30 9.21 5.03
CA TRP A 105 -20.62 8.51 6.10
C TRP A 105 -19.55 7.57 5.53
N ILE A 106 -18.28 7.95 5.69
CA ILE A 106 -17.13 7.15 5.25
C ILE A 106 -16.53 6.35 6.40
N SER A 107 -15.93 5.19 6.09
CA SER A 107 -15.25 4.39 7.11
C SER A 107 -13.97 5.08 7.59
N LEU A 108 -13.52 4.80 8.82
CA LEU A 108 -12.25 5.35 9.33
C LEU A 108 -11.05 4.91 8.48
N GLN A 109 -11.10 3.70 7.92
CA GLN A 109 -10.08 3.19 7.01
C GLN A 109 -10.06 3.96 5.70
N THR A 110 -11.24 4.34 5.18
CA THR A 110 -11.37 5.19 3.99
C THR A 110 -10.78 6.57 4.26
N VAL A 111 -11.15 7.22 5.37
CA VAL A 111 -10.53 8.50 5.79
C VAL A 111 -9.01 8.37 5.84
N ALA A 112 -8.48 7.33 6.50
CA ALA A 112 -7.04 7.15 6.61
C ALA A 112 -6.34 6.89 5.27
N SER A 113 -6.98 6.15 4.35
CA SER A 113 -6.45 5.94 2.99
C SER A 113 -6.48 7.24 2.20
N ASP A 114 -7.58 8.00 2.27
CA ASP A 114 -7.77 9.22 1.50
C ASP A 114 -6.81 10.32 1.98
N LEU A 115 -6.62 10.47 3.30
CA LEU A 115 -5.58 11.36 3.85
C LEU A 115 -4.17 11.01 3.34
N LYS A 116 -3.88 9.73 3.12
CA LYS A 116 -2.58 9.28 2.62
C LYS A 116 -2.46 9.42 1.10
N ASP A 117 -3.50 9.03 0.37
CA ASP A 117 -3.47 8.84 -1.07
C ASP A 117 -3.85 10.12 -1.83
N CYS A 118 -4.80 10.91 -1.29
CA CYS A 118 -5.24 12.19 -1.85
C CYS A 118 -4.43 13.37 -1.30
N LEU A 119 -4.17 13.41 0.01
CA LEU A 119 -3.45 14.53 0.65
C LEU A 119 -1.95 14.27 0.84
N HIS A 120 -1.45 13.11 0.40
CA HIS A 120 -0.04 12.71 0.52
C HIS A 120 0.51 12.75 1.95
N LEU A 121 -0.34 12.66 2.97
CA LEU A 121 0.07 12.73 4.36
C LEU A 121 0.65 11.40 4.83
N THR A 122 1.83 11.47 5.44
CA THR A 122 2.45 10.29 6.05
C THR A 122 2.02 10.21 7.51
N LEU A 123 1.24 9.17 7.86
CA LEU A 123 0.91 8.89 9.26
C LEU A 123 2.19 8.51 10.02
N LYS A 124 2.67 9.42 10.88
CA LYS A 124 3.74 9.10 11.84
C LYS A 124 3.18 8.13 12.87
N LYS A 125 3.39 6.84 12.66
CA LYS A 125 3.09 5.83 13.69
C LYS A 125 4.07 6.01 14.83
N ALA A 126 3.58 6.48 15.98
CA ALA A 126 4.34 6.41 17.22
C ALA A 126 4.65 4.92 17.49
N ARG A 127 5.91 4.52 17.34
CA ARG A 127 6.36 3.20 17.77
C ARG A 127 6.48 3.25 19.29
N THR A 128 5.87 2.30 19.98
CA THR A 128 6.21 2.01 21.37
C THR A 128 7.63 1.48 21.38
N VAL A 129 8.60 2.36 21.60
CA VAL A 129 10.00 1.98 21.76
C VAL A 129 10.17 1.25 23.09
N HIS A 130 10.88 0.12 23.05
CA HIS A 130 11.26 -0.61 24.26
C HIS A 130 12.01 0.36 25.20
N PRO A 131 11.79 0.33 26.53
CA PRO A 131 12.45 1.24 27.48
C PRO A 131 13.98 1.29 27.31
N ASN A 132 14.62 0.15 27.00
CA ASN A 132 16.07 0.08 26.71
C ASN A 132 16.53 0.91 25.50
N GLN A 133 15.63 1.26 24.57
CA GLN A 133 15.93 2.09 23.40
C GLN A 133 15.71 3.59 23.65
N SER A 134 15.07 3.97 24.77
CA SER A 134 14.90 5.36 25.16
C SER A 134 15.89 5.71 26.27
N ALA A 135 16.83 6.62 25.98
CA ALA A 135 17.81 7.08 26.96
C ALA A 135 17.14 7.66 28.21
N ALA A 136 16.04 8.41 28.04
CA ALA A 136 15.26 8.99 29.13
C ALA A 136 14.59 7.92 30.01
N LYS A 137 13.92 6.93 29.42
CA LYS A 137 13.29 5.84 30.19
C LYS A 137 14.33 4.96 30.88
N ARG A 138 15.47 4.72 30.23
CA ARG A 138 16.59 4.00 30.83
C ARG A 138 17.19 4.77 32.02
N ALA A 139 17.35 6.08 31.90
CA ALA A 139 17.81 6.92 33.00
C ALA A 139 16.82 6.90 34.18
N GLN A 140 15.52 6.97 33.92
CA GLN A 140 14.48 6.84 34.95
C GLN A 140 14.51 5.47 35.64
N TYR A 141 14.65 4.39 34.88
CA TYR A 141 14.77 3.04 35.43
C TYR A 141 16.02 2.88 36.30
N LEU A 142 17.19 3.35 35.82
CA LEU A 142 18.43 3.35 36.58
C LEU A 142 18.34 4.21 37.84
N HIS A 143 17.63 5.34 37.79
CA HIS A 143 17.39 6.16 38.98
C HIS A 143 16.50 5.43 39.99
N ALA A 144 15.44 4.76 39.54
CA ALA A 144 14.50 4.04 40.39
C ALA A 144 15.12 2.77 41.01
N VAL A 145 16.01 2.09 40.29
CA VAL A 145 16.57 0.78 40.71
C VAL A 145 18.00 0.91 41.24
N GLY A 146 18.74 1.96 40.89
CA GLY A 146 20.16 2.11 41.23
C GLY A 146 20.46 2.28 42.71
N ALA A 147 19.46 2.67 43.52
CA ALA A 147 19.57 2.74 44.97
C ALA A 147 19.29 1.39 45.66
N LEU A 148 18.80 0.39 44.93
CA LEU A 148 18.49 -0.93 45.49
C LEU A 148 19.74 -1.81 45.45
N HIS A 149 20.01 -2.52 46.54
CA HIS A 149 21.08 -3.50 46.57
C HIS A 149 20.73 -4.67 45.63
N PRO A 150 21.69 -5.23 44.85
CA PRO A 150 21.41 -6.32 43.89
C PRO A 150 20.65 -7.50 44.48
N ASN A 151 20.89 -7.82 45.76
CA ASN A 151 20.23 -8.91 46.49
C ASN A 151 18.73 -8.67 46.74
N MET A 152 18.22 -7.46 46.49
CA MET A 152 16.80 -7.11 46.60
C MET A 152 16.07 -7.22 45.25
N LEU A 153 16.78 -7.50 44.15
CA LEU A 153 16.20 -7.61 42.83
C LEU A 153 15.81 -9.08 42.55
N VAL A 154 14.51 -9.32 42.38
CA VAL A 154 13.98 -10.64 42.00
C VAL A 154 13.57 -10.60 40.54
N PHE A 155 14.24 -11.41 39.71
CA PHE A 155 13.89 -11.55 38.29
C PHE A 155 12.77 -12.57 38.13
N LEU A 156 11.56 -12.11 37.82
CA LEU A 156 10.38 -12.96 37.61
C LEU A 156 10.31 -13.60 36.21
N GLY A 157 11.45 -13.78 35.54
CA GLY A 157 11.49 -14.39 34.22
C GLY A 157 11.09 -15.87 34.31
N THR A 158 10.01 -16.27 33.64
CA THR A 158 9.77 -17.69 33.39
C THR A 158 10.90 -18.21 32.51
N LEU A 159 11.74 -19.11 33.05
CA LEU A 159 12.67 -19.89 32.27
C LEU A 159 11.87 -20.73 31.27
N SER A 160 11.69 -20.23 30.04
CA SER A 160 11.36 -21.10 28.93
C SER A 160 12.55 -22.05 28.76
N GLN A 161 12.41 -23.27 29.28
CA GLN A 161 13.38 -24.35 29.07
C GLN A 161 13.73 -24.42 27.58
N GLY A 162 15.01 -24.35 27.27
CA GLY A 162 15.48 -24.60 25.92
C GLY A 162 16.73 -23.82 25.54
N PHE A 163 17.79 -23.95 26.33
CA PHE A 163 19.17 -23.83 25.83
C PHE A 163 20.07 -24.64 26.79
N LEU A 164 20.12 -25.95 26.55
CA LEU A 164 21.30 -26.74 26.90
C LEU A 164 22.16 -26.79 25.63
N LEU A 165 23.44 -26.54 25.88
CA LEU A 165 24.64 -26.57 25.02
C LEU A 165 24.55 -27.45 23.77
#